data_AF-A0A6A6WEM1-F1
#
_entry.id   AF-A0A6A6WEM1-F1
#
_cell.length_a   1.000
_cell.length_b   1.000
_cell.length_c   1.000
_cell.angle_alpha   90.00
_cell.angle_beta   90.00
_cell.angle_gamma   90.00
#
_symmetry.space_group_name_H-M   'P 1'
#
loop_
_entity.id
_entity.type
_entity.pdbx_description
1 polymer ?
#
loop_
_entity_poly.entity_id
_entity_poly.type
_entity_poly.pdbx_seq_one_letter_code
_entity_poly.pdbx_strand_id
1 'polypeptide(L)'
;MGFTTGFLGGVTLTTSILYLASALHTQTRARQRELLRQQRLVLYNIVDPQPEIELPTRREVQVGVVEQAKDGWNRELEKAVRWAQEKDWALLRQGLEEDVARLWSRVKASTEKKAGEVVEKATK
;
A
#
# COMPACT_ATOMS: atom_id res chain seq x y z
N MET A 1 12.50 9.56 26.18
CA MET A 1 11.19 9.70 25.51
C MET A 1 11.14 8.85 24.23
N GLY A 2 11.43 7.54 24.28
CA GLY A 2 11.53 6.67 23.08
C GLY A 2 10.31 5.79 22.79
N PHE A 3 9.32 5.77 23.69
CA PHE A 3 8.13 4.93 23.57
C PHE A 3 7.11 5.51 22.58
N THR A 4 6.88 6.83 22.64
CA THR A 4 5.90 7.52 21.80
C THR A 4 6.32 7.55 20.33
N THR A 5 7.61 7.68 20.04
CA THR A 5 8.16 7.64 18.67
C THR A 5 8.07 6.23 18.06
N GLY A 6 8.36 5.18 18.83
CA GLY A 6 8.19 3.79 18.37
C GLY A 6 6.72 3.41 18.14
N PHE A 7 5.82 3.86 19.03
CA PHE A 7 4.38 3.62 18.90
C PHE A 7 3.80 4.31 17.65
N LEU A 8 4.10 5.60 17.44
CA LEU A 8 3.66 6.33 16.26
C LEU A 8 4.23 5.74 14.96
N GLY A 9 5.49 5.28 14.98
CA GLY A 9 6.09 4.56 13.85
C GLY A 9 5.38 3.24 13.54
N GLY A 10 5.04 2.46 14.56
CA GLY A 10 4.28 1.21 14.39
C GLY A 10 2.86 1.44 13.87
N VAL A 11 2.15 2.44 14.40
CA VAL A 11 0.79 2.79 13.96
C VAL A 11 0.78 3.29 12.52
N THR A 12 1.71 4.18 12.15
CA THR A 12 1.80 4.69 10.77
C THR A 12 2.15 3.58 9.77
N LEU A 13 3.10 2.70 10.11
CA LEU A 13 3.47 1.58 9.24
C LEU A 13 2.32 0.59 9.05
N THR A 14 1.68 0.16 10.15
CA THR A 14 0.56 -0.79 10.08
C THR A 14 -0.64 -0.20 9.35
N THR A 15 -0.97 1.07 9.59
CA THR A 15 -2.06 1.76 8.89
C THR A 15 -1.74 1.92 7.40
N SER A 16 -0.48 2.22 7.04
CA SER A 16 -0.05 2.32 5.64
C SER A 16 -0.18 0.97 4.93
N ILE A 17 0.25 -0.12 5.56
CA ILE A 17 0.14 -1.48 4.99
C ILE A 17 -1.34 -1.86 4.83
N LEU A 18 -2.16 -1.61 5.85
CA LEU A 18 -3.60 -1.89 5.81
C LEU A 18 -4.30 -1.10 4.70
N TYR A 19 -3.95 0.17 4.56
CA TYR A 19 -4.45 1.03 3.49
C TYR A 19 -4.09 0.47 2.11
N LEU A 20 -2.81 0.11 1.89
CA LEU A 20 -2.35 -0.44 0.62
C LEU A 20 -3.05 -1.77 0.29
N ALA A 21 -3.17 -2.65 1.28
CA ALA A 21 -3.85 -3.94 1.11
C ALA A 21 -5.33 -3.74 0.73
N SER A 22 -6.02 -2.82 1.40
CA SER A 22 -7.40 -2.47 1.09
C SER A 22 -7.54 -1.93 -0.32
N ALA A 23 -6.68 -0.97 -0.71
CA ALA A 23 -6.69 -0.39 -2.05
C ALA A 23 -6.49 -1.45 -3.14
N LEU A 24 -5.49 -2.34 -2.98
CA LEU A 24 -5.25 -3.44 -3.91
C LEU A 24 -6.43 -4.42 -4.00
N HIS A 25 -7.07 -4.71 -2.86
CA HIS A 25 -8.26 -5.56 -2.86
C HIS A 25 -9.41 -4.95 -3.67
N THR A 26 -9.67 -3.65 -3.51
CA THR A 26 -10.73 -2.96 -4.26
C THR A 26 -10.47 -2.95 -5.77
N GLN A 27 -9.23 -2.69 -6.19
CA GLN A 27 -8.84 -2.74 -7.61
C GLN A 27 -9.02 -4.15 -8.19
N THR A 28 -8.63 -5.19 -7.44
CA THR A 28 -8.77 -6.58 -7.87
C THR A 28 -10.23 -6.95 -8.07
N ARG A 29 -11.11 -6.56 -7.14
CA ARG A 29 -12.56 -6.80 -7.24
C ARG A 29 -13.20 -6.04 -8.39
N ALA A 30 -12.77 -4.81 -8.66
CA ALA A 30 -13.24 -4.04 -9.80
C ALA A 30 -12.88 -4.74 -11.12
N ARG A 31 -11.63 -5.20 -11.25
CA ARG A 31 -11.15 -5.87 -12.47
C ARG A 31 -11.85 -7.21 -12.73
N GLN A 32 -12.08 -8.00 -11.69
CA GLN A 32 -12.83 -9.25 -11.79
C GLN A 32 -14.26 -9.00 -12.28
N ARG A 33 -14.95 -7.98 -11.75
CA ARG A 33 -16.30 -7.63 -12.20
C ARG A 33 -16.33 -7.20 -13.66
N GLU A 34 -15.37 -6.40 -14.08
CA GLU A 34 -15.31 -5.91 -15.45
C GLU A 34 -15.08 -7.06 -16.44
N LEU A 35 -14.16 -7.98 -16.15
CA LEU A 35 -13.96 -9.16 -16.98
C LEU A 35 -15.21 -10.03 -17.10
N LEU A 36 -15.92 -10.26 -15.98
CA LEU A 36 -17.19 -11.00 -16.00
C LEU A 36 -18.26 -10.25 -16.81
N ARG A 37 -18.31 -8.92 -16.73
CA ARG A 37 -19.25 -8.10 -17.50
C ARG A 37 -18.96 -8.19 -19.01
N GLN A 38 -17.68 -8.13 -19.38
CA GLN A 38 -17.22 -8.24 -20.76
C GLN A 38 -17.51 -9.63 -21.33
N GLN A 39 -17.16 -10.69 -20.60
CA GLN A 39 -17.46 -12.07 -21.01
C GLN A 39 -18.96 -12.29 -21.18
N ARG A 40 -19.76 -11.79 -20.23
CA ARG A 40 -21.22 -11.86 -20.34
C ARG A 40 -21.72 -11.10 -21.57
N LEU A 41 -21.19 -9.92 -21.86
CA LEU A 41 -21.58 -9.16 -23.06
C LEU A 41 -21.22 -9.90 -24.34
N VAL A 42 -20.03 -10.50 -24.44
CA VAL A 42 -19.64 -11.30 -25.60
C VAL A 42 -20.58 -12.49 -25.79
N LEU A 43 -20.88 -13.24 -24.71
CA LEU A 43 -21.80 -14.38 -24.76
C LEU A 43 -23.23 -13.95 -25.13
N TYR A 44 -23.69 -12.83 -24.56
CA TYR A 44 -25.01 -12.28 -24.87
C TYR A 44 -25.10 -11.87 -26.34
N ASN A 45 -24.08 -11.19 -26.87
CA ASN A 45 -24.04 -10.69 -28.24
C ASN A 45 -24.01 -11.81 -29.30
N ILE A 46 -23.66 -13.05 -28.93
CA ILE A 46 -23.76 -14.22 -29.82
C ILE A 46 -25.22 -14.68 -29.97
N VAL A 47 -26.01 -14.60 -28.90
CA VAL A 47 -27.41 -15.08 -28.87
C VAL A 47 -28.37 -13.98 -29.33
N ASP A 48 -28.17 -12.76 -28.83
CA ASP A 48 -28.97 -11.59 -29.12
C ASP A 48 -28.02 -10.40 -29.35
N PRO A 49 -27.64 -10.12 -30.61
CA PRO A 49 -26.68 -9.08 -30.90
C PRO A 49 -27.25 -7.72 -30.48
N GLN A 50 -26.50 -6.99 -29.64
CA GLN A 50 -26.94 -5.67 -29.21
C GLN A 50 -27.02 -4.74 -30.43
N PRO A 51 -28.10 -3.96 -30.55
CA PRO A 51 -28.22 -2.97 -31.63
C PRO A 51 -27.06 -1.98 -31.55
N GLU A 52 -26.58 -1.52 -32.70
CA GLU A 52 -25.53 -0.50 -32.78
C GLU A 52 -25.95 0.72 -31.94
N ILE A 53 -25.19 0.98 -30.89
CA ILE A 53 -25.42 2.13 -30.02
C ILE A 53 -25.03 3.36 -30.84
N GLU A 54 -26.00 4.21 -31.16
CA GLU A 54 -25.72 5.54 -31.72
C GLU A 54 -24.66 6.23 -30.86
N LEU A 55 -23.62 6.75 -31.52
CA LEU A 55 -22.49 7.39 -30.85
C LEU A 55 -23.02 8.37 -29.79
N PRO A 56 -22.71 8.17 -28.50
CA PRO A 56 -23.21 9.06 -27.48
C PRO A 56 -22.68 10.45 -27.76
N THR A 57 -23.57 11.41 -28.07
CA THR A 57 -23.24 12.83 -28.12
C THR A 57 -22.47 13.14 -26.87
N ARG A 58 -21.22 13.61 -27.05
CA ARG A 58 -20.21 13.78 -26.00
C ARG A 58 -20.82 14.54 -24.83
N ARG A 59 -21.28 13.82 -23.81
CA ARG A 59 -21.76 14.44 -22.58
C ARG A 59 -20.52 14.84 -21.80
N GLU A 60 -20.21 16.13 -21.86
CA GLU A 60 -19.24 16.76 -20.96
C GLU A 60 -19.82 16.68 -19.55
N VAL A 61 -19.52 15.58 -18.86
CA VAL A 61 -19.81 15.47 -17.43
C VAL A 61 -18.86 16.45 -16.75
N GLN A 62 -19.42 17.47 -16.11
CA GLN A 62 -18.62 18.34 -15.25
C GLN A 62 -17.93 17.49 -14.19
N VAL A 63 -16.59 17.57 -14.19
CA VAL A 63 -15.71 16.73 -13.39
C VAL A 63 -16.00 16.99 -11.91
N GLY A 64 -16.62 16.02 -11.25
CA GLY A 64 -16.94 16.11 -9.83
C GLY A 64 -15.68 16.26 -8.98
N VAL A 65 -15.82 16.91 -7.82
CA VAL A 65 -14.71 17.19 -6.87
C VAL A 65 -13.93 15.91 -6.49
N VAL A 66 -14.62 14.77 -6.48
CA VAL A 66 -14.03 13.45 -6.21
C VAL A 66 -13.07 13.01 -7.32
N GLU A 67 -13.41 13.27 -8.58
CA GLU A 67 -12.55 12.88 -9.71
C GLU A 67 -11.32 13.81 -9.78
N GLN A 68 -11.48 15.09 -9.44
CA GLN A 68 -10.35 16.01 -9.31
C GLN A 68 -9.41 15.62 -8.15
N ALA A 69 -9.97 15.16 -7.02
CA ALA A 69 -9.18 14.66 -5.90
C ALA A 69 -8.40 13.39 -6.28
N LYS A 70 -9.02 12.51 -7.06
CA LYS A 70 -8.39 11.30 -7.58
C LYS A 70 -7.27 11.62 -8.59
N ASP A 71 -7.46 12.62 -9.44
CA ASP A 71 -6.43 13.08 -10.37
C ASP A 71 -5.26 13.75 -9.65
N GLY A 72 -5.54 14.55 -8.61
CA GLY A 72 -4.52 15.14 -7.74
C GLY A 72 -3.70 14.06 -7.04
N TRP A 73 -4.39 13.08 -6.47
CA TRP A 73 -3.76 11.96 -5.78
C TRP A 73 -2.95 11.06 -6.72
N ASN A 74 -3.44 10.79 -7.93
CA ASN A 74 -2.70 10.04 -8.94
C ASN A 74 -1.41 10.77 -9.35
N ARG A 75 -1.46 12.10 -9.48
CA ARG A 75 -0.28 12.90 -9.81
C ARG A 75 0.76 12.91 -8.68
N GLU A 76 0.30 12.85 -7.43
CA GLU A 76 1.18 12.69 -6.27
C GLU A 76 1.79 11.29 -6.20
N LEU A 77 1.00 10.26 -6.49
CA LEU A 77 1.48 8.88 -6.60
C LEU A 77 2.52 8.73 -7.71
N GLU A 78 2.28 9.31 -8.89
CA GLU A 78 3.23 9.30 -9.99
C GLU A 78 4.56 9.96 -9.58
N LYS A 79 4.50 11.09 -8.85
CA LYS A 79 5.70 11.74 -8.31
C LYS A 79 6.41 10.89 -7.27
N ALA A 80 5.67 10.22 -6.38
CA ALA A 80 6.24 9.33 -5.37
C ALA A 80 6.90 8.11 -6.02
N VAL A 81 6.28 7.52 -7.04
CA VAL A 81 6.83 6.39 -7.81
C VAL A 81 8.06 6.83 -8.59
N ARG A 82 8.02 8.00 -9.25
CA ARG A 82 9.17 8.52 -9.98
C ARG A 82 10.34 8.83 -9.05
N TRP A 83 10.07 9.46 -7.90
CA TRP A 83 11.07 9.66 -6.85
C TRP A 83 11.65 8.33 -6.38
N ALA A 84 10.80 7.32 -6.14
CA ALA A 84 11.22 5.99 -5.72
C ALA A 84 12.10 5.31 -6.79
N GLN A 85 11.79 5.48 -8.07
CA GLN A 85 12.59 4.91 -9.17
C GLN A 85 13.93 5.61 -9.37
N GLU A 86 13.97 6.95 -9.25
CA GLU A 86 15.21 7.74 -9.36
C GLU A 86 16.10 7.61 -8.12
N LYS A 87 15.54 7.22 -6.98
CA LYS A 87 16.30 7.10 -5.74
C LYS A 87 17.23 5.88 -5.79
N ASP A 88 18.49 6.10 -5.44
CA ASP A 88 19.50 5.06 -5.38
C ASP A 88 19.24 4.11 -4.17
N TRP A 89 18.61 2.97 -4.46
CA TRP A 89 18.24 1.95 -3.48
C TRP A 89 19.45 1.27 -2.84
N ALA A 90 20.60 1.25 -3.53
CA ALA A 90 21.81 0.65 -2.99
C ALA A 90 22.31 1.42 -1.75
N LEU A 91 22.28 2.75 -1.83
CA LEU A 91 22.73 3.63 -0.75
C LEU A 91 21.74 3.64 0.44
N LEU A 92 20.44 3.64 0.13
CA LEU A 92 19.39 3.51 1.15
C LEU A 92 19.41 2.15 1.85
N ARG A 93 19.70 1.08 1.11
CA ARG A 93 19.83 -0.26 1.66
C ARG A 93 20.96 -0.36 2.67
N GLN A 94 22.13 0.22 2.39
CA GLN A 94 23.25 0.20 3.33
C GLN A 94 22.91 0.94 4.63
N GLY A 95 22.28 2.12 4.53
CA GLY A 95 21.81 2.86 5.71
C GLY A 95 20.75 2.11 6.51
N LEU A 96 19.79 1.48 5.82
CA LEU A 96 18.77 0.65 6.46
C LEU A 96 19.34 -0.62 7.08
N GLU A 97 20.28 -1.30 6.43
CA GLU A 97 20.96 -2.49 6.98
C GLU A 97 21.71 -2.13 8.27
N GLU A 98 22.38 -0.98 8.32
CA GLU A 98 23.03 -0.51 9.54
C GLU A 98 22.04 -0.16 10.65
N ASP A 99 20.97 0.57 10.34
CA ASP A 99 19.97 0.98 11.34
C ASP A 99 19.19 -0.24 11.88
N VAL A 100 18.87 -1.18 11.01
CA VAL A 100 18.25 -2.46 11.38
C VAL A 100 19.23 -3.30 12.21
N ALA A 101 20.51 -3.39 11.84
CA ALA A 101 21.51 -4.12 12.62
C ALA A 101 21.74 -3.49 14.01
N ARG A 102 21.73 -2.16 14.11
CA ARG A 102 21.84 -1.42 15.38
C ARG A 102 20.61 -1.61 16.25
N LEU A 103 19.41 -1.64 15.67
CA LEU A 103 18.18 -1.96 16.40
C LEU A 103 18.20 -3.42 16.88
N TRP A 104 18.60 -4.35 16.03
CA TRP A 104 18.62 -5.78 16.33
C TRP A 104 19.63 -6.12 17.43
N SER A 105 20.84 -5.53 17.37
CA SER A 105 21.86 -5.72 18.41
C SER A 105 21.42 -5.14 19.75
N ARG A 106 20.75 -3.98 19.75
CA ARG A 106 20.20 -3.35 20.96
C ARG A 106 19.07 -4.18 21.56
N VAL A 107 18.18 -4.71 20.74
CA VAL A 107 17.11 -5.61 21.19
C VAL A 107 17.71 -6.87 21.77
N LYS A 108 18.61 -7.55 21.06
CA LYS A 108 19.29 -8.77 21.54
C LYS A 108 20.02 -8.55 22.87
N ALA A 109 20.77 -7.45 23.00
CA ALA A 109 21.45 -7.10 24.24
C ALA A 109 20.46 -6.82 25.40
N SER A 110 19.29 -6.27 25.10
CA SER A 110 18.24 -6.04 26.10
C SER A 110 17.54 -7.32 26.55
N THR A 111 17.36 -8.30 25.65
CA THR A 111 16.82 -9.62 26.00
C THR A 111 17.80 -10.46 26.79
N GLU A 112 19.09 -10.43 26.44
CA GLU A 112 20.15 -11.12 27.19
C GLU A 112 20.31 -10.54 28.61
N LYS A 113 20.27 -9.20 28.76
CA LYS A 113 20.27 -8.56 30.09
C LYS A 113 19.06 -8.95 30.93
N LYS A 114 17.86 -8.93 30.35
CA LYS A 114 16.63 -9.36 31.06
C LYS A 114 16.65 -10.84 31.41
N ALA A 115 17.21 -11.70 30.55
CA ALA A 115 17.37 -13.12 30.84
C ALA A 115 18.36 -13.36 31.99
N GLY A 116 19.49 -12.65 32.02
CA GLY A 116 20.46 -12.72 33.13
C GLY A 116 19.88 -12.26 34.47
N GLU A 117 19.11 -11.16 34.45
CA GLU A 117 18.48 -10.61 35.66
C GLU A 117 17.37 -11.53 36.21
N VAL A 118 16.67 -12.26 35.35
CA VAL A 118 15.68 -13.28 35.74
C VAL A 118 16.35 -14.53 36.31
N VAL A 119 17.50 -14.95 35.75
CA VAL A 119 18.27 -16.10 36.26
C VAL A 119 18.90 -15.79 37.62
N GLU A 120 19.46 -14.60 37.81
CA GLU A 120 20.03 -14.15 39.09
C GLU A 120 18.96 -14.03 40.19
N LYS A 121 17.75 -13.57 39.84
CA LYS A 121 16.60 -13.57 40.76
C LYS A 121 16.03 -14.95 41.07
N ALA A 122 16.30 -15.96 40.25
CA ALA A 122 15.86 -17.33 40.48
C ALA A 122 16.89 -18.17 41.26
N THR A 123 18.12 -17.68 41.43
CA THR A 123 19.20 -18.36 42.19
C THR A 123 19.45 -17.76 43.58
N LYS A 124 18.77 -16.68 43.94
CA LYS A 124 18.70 -16.10 45.30
C LYS A 124 17.39 -16.46 45.96
#